data_AF-A0A4Z0EPX1-F1
#
_entry.id   AF-A0A4Z0EPX1-F1
#
_cell.length_a   1.000
_cell.length_b   1.000
_cell.length_c   1.000
_cell.angle_alpha   90.00
_cell.angle_beta   90.00
_cell.angle_gamma   90.00
#
_symmetry.space_group_name_H-M   'P 1'
#
loop_
_entity.id
_entity.type
_entity.pdbx_description
1 polymer ?
#
loop_
_entity_poly.entity_id
_entity_poly.type
_entity_poly.pdbx_seq_one_letter_code
_entity_poly.pdbx_strand_id
1 'polypeptide(L)'
;MQEYTSVEDQVFYGLDSIDPDQKVEISLRDLVFITKSISELNQFFHQPMHYPSLADVEQYIGNINSGAYSLIHRMNYHMLWDYLPADIRDKMGWETTELINPNPPYYYKPKE
;
A
#
# COMPACT_ATOMS: atom_id res chain seq x y z
N MET A 1 -24.05 7.58 12.13
CA MET A 1 -22.94 8.43 11.63
C MET A 1 -21.94 7.51 10.96
N GLN A 2 -21.36 7.89 9.84
CA GLN A 2 -20.33 7.06 9.19
C GLN A 2 -19.06 7.07 10.04
N GLU A 3 -18.56 5.88 10.38
CA GLU A 3 -17.29 5.71 11.09
C GLU A 3 -16.14 5.78 10.08
N TYR A 4 -15.03 6.37 10.51
CA TYR A 4 -13.81 6.49 9.71
C TYR A 4 -12.64 5.89 10.46
N THR A 5 -11.68 5.32 9.74
CA THR A 5 -10.56 4.59 10.35
C THR A 5 -9.22 5.31 10.15
N SER A 6 -8.22 4.90 10.95
CA SER A 6 -6.82 5.29 10.72
C SER A 6 -6.21 4.56 9.51
N VAL A 7 -4.96 4.89 9.17
CA VAL A 7 -4.20 4.17 8.12
C VAL A 7 -3.86 2.77 8.60
N GLU A 8 -3.52 2.65 9.88
CA GLU A 8 -3.17 1.40 10.56
C GLU A 8 -4.35 0.43 10.56
N ASP A 9 -5.56 0.92 10.87
CA ASP A 9 -6.78 0.12 10.85
C ASP A 9 -7.10 -0.41 9.45
N GLN A 10 -6.78 0.34 8.38
CA GLN A 10 -6.96 -0.15 7.02
C GLN A 10 -6.04 -1.33 6.72
N VAL A 11 -4.80 -1.27 7.20
CA VAL A 11 -3.79 -2.30 6.93
C VAL A 11 -3.99 -3.53 7.80
N PHE A 12 -4.37 -3.36 9.07
CA PHE A 12 -4.48 -4.46 10.03
C PHE A 12 -5.80 -5.23 9.96
N TYR A 13 -6.81 -4.68 9.27
CA TYR A 13 -8.11 -5.33 9.14
C TYR A 13 -7.98 -6.72 8.50
N GLY A 14 -8.48 -7.75 9.19
CA GLY A 14 -8.55 -9.12 8.68
C GLY A 14 -7.22 -9.86 8.62
N LEU A 15 -6.08 -9.25 8.95
CA LEU A 15 -4.77 -9.94 8.94
C LEU A 15 -4.71 -11.11 9.92
N ASP A 16 -5.46 -11.05 11.02
CA ASP A 16 -5.61 -12.11 12.01
C ASP A 16 -6.34 -13.36 11.48
N SER A 17 -7.02 -13.25 10.34
CA SER A 17 -7.65 -14.38 9.65
C SER A 17 -6.69 -15.20 8.78
N ILE A 18 -5.46 -14.71 8.58
CA ILE A 18 -4.43 -15.37 7.78
C ILE A 18 -3.59 -16.27 8.68
N ASP A 19 -3.33 -17.50 8.24
CA ASP A 19 -2.47 -18.43 8.96
C ASP A 19 -1.04 -17.83 9.08
N PRO A 20 -0.52 -17.59 10.30
CA PRO A 20 0.81 -16.99 10.49
C PRO A 20 1.95 -17.86 9.93
N ASP A 21 1.73 -19.14 9.72
CA ASP A 21 2.71 -20.07 9.16
C ASP A 21 2.63 -20.18 7.62
N GLN A 22 1.59 -19.63 6.99
CA GLN A 22 1.48 -19.54 5.54
C GLN A 22 2.60 -18.63 4.99
N LYS A 23 3.34 -19.12 4.00
CA LYS A 23 4.44 -18.40 3.33
C LYS A 23 4.25 -18.39 1.82
N VAL A 24 4.82 -17.37 1.19
CA VAL A 24 4.95 -17.26 -0.27
C VAL A 24 6.43 -17.17 -0.63
N GLU A 25 6.81 -17.79 -1.74
CA GLU A 25 8.15 -17.63 -2.32
C GLU A 25 8.12 -16.49 -3.35
N ILE A 26 9.14 -15.64 -3.33
CA ILE A 26 9.27 -14.50 -4.24
C ILE A 26 10.65 -14.48 -4.88
N SER A 27 10.75 -13.94 -6.10
CA SER A 27 12.05 -13.71 -6.74
C SER A 27 12.90 -12.76 -5.90
N LEU A 28 14.18 -13.11 -5.69
CA LEU A 28 15.13 -12.24 -5.00
C LEU A 28 15.24 -10.86 -5.69
N ARG A 29 15.17 -10.82 -7.02
CA ARG A 29 15.23 -9.56 -7.78
C ARG A 29 14.04 -8.66 -7.43
N ASP A 30 12.85 -9.26 -7.32
CA ASP A 30 11.62 -8.54 -7.03
C ASP A 30 11.60 -8.07 -5.58
N LEU A 31 12.02 -8.92 -4.64
CA LEU A 31 12.22 -8.54 -3.24
C LEU A 31 13.17 -7.33 -3.12
N VAL A 32 14.33 -7.38 -3.76
CA VAL A 32 15.31 -6.27 -3.73
C VAL A 32 14.72 -5.00 -4.33
N PHE A 33 13.96 -5.10 -5.43
CA PHE A 33 13.28 -3.93 -6.02
C PHE A 33 12.25 -3.33 -5.05
N ILE A 34 11.44 -4.16 -4.41
CA ILE A 34 10.42 -3.74 -3.44
C ILE A 34 11.10 -3.07 -2.24
N THR A 35 12.11 -3.71 -1.66
CA THR A 35 12.85 -3.17 -0.51
C THR A 35 13.48 -1.82 -0.86
N LYS A 36 14.14 -1.69 -2.01
CA LYS A 36 14.74 -0.41 -2.43
C LYS A 36 13.70 0.69 -2.62
N SER A 37 12.55 0.35 -3.20
CA SER A 37 11.46 1.31 -3.40
C SER A 37 10.90 1.79 -2.05
N ILE A 38 10.64 0.87 -1.10
CA ILE A 38 10.20 1.23 0.26
C ILE A 38 11.26 2.05 1.00
N SER A 39 12.55 1.71 0.87
CA SER A 39 13.64 2.49 1.46
C SER A 39 13.69 3.93 0.93
N GLU A 40 13.45 4.13 -0.36
CA GLU A 40 13.36 5.46 -0.97
C GLU A 40 12.17 6.26 -0.43
N LEU A 41 10.99 5.63 -0.31
CA LEU A 41 9.83 6.27 0.34
C LEU A 41 10.12 6.65 1.78
N ASN A 42 10.71 5.74 2.55
CA ASN A 42 11.10 6.01 3.93
C ASN A 42 12.10 7.16 4.00
N GLN A 43 13.11 7.18 3.12
CA GLN A 43 14.08 8.28 3.09
C GLN A 43 13.42 9.62 2.82
N PHE A 44 12.50 9.68 1.85
CA PHE A 44 11.76 10.91 1.55
C PHE A 44 10.94 11.35 2.76
N PHE A 45 10.06 10.50 3.29
CA PHE A 45 9.12 10.86 4.36
C PHE A 45 9.75 11.00 5.75
N HIS A 46 10.93 10.41 5.99
CA HIS A 46 11.60 10.43 7.30
C HIS A 46 11.98 11.83 7.78
N GLN A 47 12.28 12.77 6.88
CA GLN A 47 12.72 14.12 7.22
C GLN A 47 11.86 15.16 6.51
N PRO A 48 11.07 15.98 7.22
CA PRO A 48 10.28 17.05 6.62
C PRO A 48 11.06 18.04 5.75
N MET A 49 12.37 18.20 6.00
CA MET A 49 13.24 19.02 5.16
C MET A 49 13.41 18.50 3.73
N HIS A 50 13.06 17.24 3.45
CA HIS A 50 13.07 16.70 2.09
C HIS A 50 11.84 17.13 1.27
N TYR A 51 10.79 17.65 1.92
CA TYR A 51 9.54 18.07 1.29
C TYR A 51 9.00 19.37 1.91
N PRO A 52 9.76 20.48 1.81
CA PRO A 52 9.39 21.74 2.45
C PRO A 52 8.12 22.37 1.87
N SER A 53 7.73 21.99 0.65
CA SER A 53 6.51 22.47 -0.01
C SER A 53 5.67 21.35 -0.60
N LEU A 54 4.40 21.67 -0.88
CA LEU A 54 3.51 20.76 -1.60
C LEU A 54 4.06 20.42 -3.00
N ALA A 55 4.74 21.35 -3.65
CA ALA A 55 5.34 21.12 -4.97
C ALA A 55 6.43 20.03 -4.92
N ASP A 56 7.21 19.96 -3.84
CA ASP A 56 8.22 18.89 -3.65
C ASP A 56 7.55 17.53 -3.48
N VAL A 57 6.43 17.47 -2.76
CA VAL A 57 5.61 16.26 -2.60
C VAL A 57 5.02 15.85 -3.95
N GLU A 58 4.42 16.78 -4.69
CA GLU A 58 3.83 16.51 -6.01
C GLU A 58 4.89 16.01 -7.00
N GLN A 59 6.08 16.62 -7.00
CA GLN A 59 7.19 16.20 -7.84
C GLN A 59 7.69 14.80 -7.47
N TYR A 60 7.83 14.50 -6.17
CA TYR A 60 8.30 13.20 -5.69
C TYR A 60 7.28 12.09 -5.97
N ILE A 61 6.01 12.32 -5.63
CA ILE A 61 4.93 11.35 -5.86
C ILE A 61 4.76 11.08 -7.35
N GLY A 62 4.75 12.14 -8.17
CA GLY A 62 4.61 12.05 -9.62
C GLY A 62 3.25 11.46 -10.05
N ASN A 63 3.28 10.54 -11.00
CA ASN A 63 2.09 9.92 -11.60
C ASN A 63 2.38 8.46 -12.01
N ILE A 64 1.45 7.85 -12.75
CA ILE A 64 1.53 6.44 -13.15
C ILE A 64 2.79 6.10 -13.96
N ASN A 65 3.38 7.08 -14.66
CA ASN A 65 4.53 6.90 -15.54
C ASN A 65 5.87 7.35 -14.92
N SER A 66 5.87 8.07 -13.79
CA SER A 66 7.09 8.61 -13.18
C SER A 66 6.91 8.96 -11.71
N GLY A 67 7.98 8.88 -10.90
CA GLY A 67 7.94 9.22 -9.47
C GLY A 67 7.54 8.04 -8.58
N ALA A 68 7.41 8.29 -7.29
CA ALA A 68 7.14 7.24 -6.29
C ALA A 68 5.85 6.46 -6.58
N TYR A 69 4.80 7.12 -7.10
CA TYR A 69 3.55 6.44 -7.44
C TYR A 69 3.74 5.39 -8.54
N SER A 70 4.59 5.64 -9.55
CA SER A 70 4.89 4.64 -10.57
C SER A 70 5.56 3.38 -9.99
N LEU A 71 6.39 3.54 -8.95
CA LEU A 71 7.03 2.43 -8.24
C LEU A 71 6.01 1.66 -7.40
N ILE A 72 5.16 2.37 -6.64
CA ILE A 72 4.08 1.78 -5.83
C ILE A 72 3.13 0.99 -6.72
N HIS A 73 2.68 1.59 -7.83
CA HIS A 73 1.78 0.95 -8.78
C HIS A 73 2.40 -0.34 -9.35
N ARG A 74 3.68 -0.28 -9.76
CA ARG A 74 4.39 -1.45 -10.28
C ARG A 74 4.53 -2.54 -9.23
N MET A 75 4.95 -2.21 -8.01
CA MET A 75 5.05 -3.17 -6.92
C MET A 75 3.71 -3.84 -6.64
N ASN A 76 2.63 -3.05 -6.59
CA ASN A 76 1.32 -3.56 -6.23
C ASN A 76 0.75 -4.48 -7.34
N TYR A 77 0.63 -3.98 -8.57
CA TYR A 77 -0.14 -4.65 -9.62
C TYR A 77 0.66 -5.55 -10.55
N HIS A 78 1.99 -5.48 -10.55
CA HIS A 78 2.85 -6.25 -11.47
C HIS A 78 3.89 -7.10 -10.75
N MET A 79 3.87 -7.14 -9.41
CA MET A 79 4.82 -7.92 -8.62
C MET A 79 4.10 -8.60 -7.47
N LEU A 80 3.69 -7.86 -6.43
CA LEU A 80 3.09 -8.43 -5.22
C LEU A 80 1.80 -9.19 -5.51
N TRP A 81 0.93 -8.64 -6.37
CA TRP A 81 -0.32 -9.31 -6.75
C TRP A 81 -0.09 -10.71 -7.34
N ASP A 82 0.99 -10.92 -8.09
CA ASP A 82 1.27 -12.21 -8.74
C ASP A 82 1.82 -13.26 -7.76
N TYR A 83 2.39 -12.81 -6.63
CA TYR A 83 2.88 -13.69 -5.56
C TYR A 83 1.78 -14.07 -4.54
N LEU A 84 0.62 -13.41 -4.57
CA LEU A 84 -0.47 -13.72 -3.65
C LEU A 84 -1.20 -15.02 -4.06
N PRO A 85 -1.44 -15.94 -3.09
CA PRO A 85 -2.33 -17.08 -3.29
C PRO A 85 -3.71 -16.65 -3.80
N ALA A 86 -4.39 -17.52 -4.56
CA ALA A 86 -5.70 -17.20 -5.14
C ALA A 86 -6.74 -16.86 -4.06
N ASP A 87 -6.79 -17.62 -2.97
CA ASP A 87 -7.69 -17.39 -1.84
C ASP A 87 -7.49 -16.03 -1.18
N ILE A 88 -6.24 -15.56 -1.07
CA ILE A 88 -5.94 -14.22 -0.55
C ILE A 88 -6.35 -13.13 -1.54
N ARG A 89 -6.11 -13.32 -2.83
CA ARG A 89 -6.55 -12.38 -3.87
C ARG A 89 -8.07 -12.23 -3.89
N ASP A 90 -8.80 -13.32 -3.74
CA ASP A 90 -10.26 -13.34 -3.72
C ASP A 90 -10.81 -12.59 -2.48
N LYS A 91 -10.13 -12.70 -1.34
CA LYS A 91 -10.41 -11.97 -0.09
C LYS A 91 -10.11 -10.48 -0.12
N MET A 92 -9.22 -10.07 -1.03
CA MET A 92 -8.89 -8.67 -1.33
C MET A 92 -9.65 -8.14 -2.57
N GLY A 93 -10.55 -8.94 -3.13
CA GLY A 93 -11.18 -8.69 -4.42
C GLY A 93 -12.60 -8.12 -4.33
N TRP A 94 -13.32 -8.21 -5.45
CA TRP A 94 -14.71 -7.74 -5.55
C TRP A 94 -15.72 -8.78 -5.05
N GLU A 95 -15.34 -10.05 -5.00
CA GLU A 95 -16.23 -11.16 -4.64
C GLU A 95 -16.36 -11.31 -3.12
N THR A 96 -15.28 -11.07 -2.38
CA THR A 96 -15.29 -11.04 -0.91
C THR A 96 -14.43 -9.87 -0.41
N THR A 97 -14.84 -9.26 0.70
CA THR A 97 -14.17 -8.09 1.29
C THR A 97 -13.57 -8.40 2.66
N GLU A 98 -13.20 -9.66 2.90
CA GLU A 98 -12.73 -10.13 4.22
C GLU A 98 -11.42 -9.47 4.66
N LEU A 99 -10.59 -9.05 3.68
CA LEU A 99 -9.34 -8.31 3.92
C LEU A 99 -9.46 -6.83 3.55
N ILE A 100 -10.68 -6.31 3.39
CA ILE A 100 -10.94 -4.89 3.09
C ILE A 100 -11.74 -4.30 4.24
N ASN A 101 -11.20 -3.27 4.89
CA ASN A 101 -11.89 -2.62 5.99
C ASN A 101 -13.22 -2.02 5.50
N PRO A 102 -14.38 -2.37 6.12
CA PRO A 102 -15.69 -1.90 5.67
C PRO A 102 -15.92 -0.40 5.93
N ASN A 103 -15.12 0.19 6.82
CA ASN A 103 -15.17 1.62 7.11
C ASN A 103 -14.11 2.35 6.28
N PRO A 104 -14.44 3.51 5.68
CA PRO A 104 -13.45 4.27 4.91
C PRO A 104 -12.38 4.89 5.80
N PRO A 105 -11.17 5.15 5.27
CA PRO A 105 -10.15 5.85 6.02
C PRO A 105 -10.48 7.33 6.21
N TYR A 106 -9.89 7.96 7.23
CA TYR A 106 -10.18 9.34 7.64
C TYR A 106 -10.09 10.38 6.51
N TYR A 107 -9.25 10.15 5.50
CA TYR A 107 -9.07 11.09 4.39
C TYR A 107 -10.22 11.09 3.38
N TYR A 108 -11.24 10.24 3.56
CA TYR A 108 -12.53 10.32 2.85
C TYR A 108 -13.56 11.18 3.57
N LYS A 109 -13.27 11.62 4.80
CA LYS A 109 -14.19 12.47 5.56
C LYS A 109 -14.44 13.77 4.78
N PRO A 110 -15.71 14.18 4.59
CA PRO A 110 -16.03 15.46 3.95
C PRO A 110 -15.27 16.60 4.63
N LYS A 111 -14.60 17.42 3.82
CA LYS A 111 -13.98 18.66 4.29
C LYS A 111 -15.06 19.74 4.30
N GLU A 112 -15.23 20.40 5.44
CA GLU A 112 -16.09 21.58 5.58
C GLU A 112 -15.52 22.79 4.82
#